data_AF-A0A1T1HGE4-F1
#
_entry.id   AF-A0A1T1HGE4-F1
#
_cell.length_a   1.000
_cell.length_b   1.000
_cell.length_c   1.000
_cell.angle_alpha   90.00
_cell.angle_beta   90.00
_cell.angle_gamma   90.00
#
_symmetry.space_group_name_H-M   'P 1'
#
loop_
_entity.id
_entity.type
_entity.pdbx_description
1 polymer ?
#
loop_
_entity_poly.entity_id
_entity_poly.type
_entity_poly.pdbx_seq_one_letter_code
_entity_poly.pdbx_strand_id
1 'polypeptide(L)'
;MKHAKTIRVGKLTETKFSPGFYAYVGSAFGPGGLHARLRHHLSISERCHWHLDYIRPEMEFLCLWMTEDKEPREHDWASVLQDLPTAEIPVKDLGATDCQCQAHFFRFDQLPTLCEFRKQLRLRGILNAGVDEVSRYQLQVA
;
A
#
# COMPACT_ATOMS: atom_id res chain seq x y z
N MET A 1 3.57 -8.31 -9.01
CA MET A 1 3.26 -9.73 -9.26
C MET A 1 3.66 -10.07 -10.70
N LYS A 2 4.38 -11.17 -10.94
CA LYS A 2 4.92 -11.50 -12.28
C LYS A 2 3.95 -12.31 -13.17
N HIS A 3 3.08 -13.11 -12.56
CA HIS A 3 2.12 -13.96 -13.26
C HIS A 3 0.73 -13.79 -12.67
N ALA A 4 -0.32 -14.08 -13.44
CA ALA A 4 -1.68 -14.02 -12.91
C ALA A 4 -1.86 -15.07 -11.78
N LYS A 5 -2.53 -14.68 -10.70
CA LYS A 5 -2.82 -15.57 -9.56
C LYS A 5 -4.25 -15.35 -9.07
N THR A 6 -4.96 -16.44 -8.80
CA THR A 6 -6.24 -16.38 -8.11
C THR A 6 -5.99 -16.56 -6.62
N ILE A 7 -6.42 -15.60 -5.81
CA ILE A 7 -6.16 -15.58 -4.37
C ILE A 7 -7.46 -15.27 -3.64
N ARG A 8 -7.74 -16.03 -2.58
CA ARG A 8 -8.84 -15.75 -1.65
C ARG A 8 -8.35 -14.87 -0.50
N VAL A 9 -8.90 -13.67 -0.40
CA VAL A 9 -8.48 -12.67 0.60
C VAL A 9 -9.42 -12.68 1.79
N GLY A 10 -9.12 -13.50 2.80
CA GLY A 10 -9.91 -13.57 4.04
C GLY A 10 -11.41 -13.79 3.79
N LYS A 11 -12.25 -12.88 4.31
CA LYS A 11 -13.70 -12.87 4.11
C LYS A 11 -14.17 -12.10 2.87
N LEU A 12 -13.25 -11.46 2.14
CA LEU A 12 -13.55 -10.86 0.83
C LEU A 12 -13.72 -11.97 -0.23
N THR A 13 -13.91 -11.56 -1.47
CA THR A 13 -14.08 -12.49 -2.59
C THR A 13 -12.75 -13.10 -3.06
N GLU A 14 -12.83 -14.30 -3.62
CA GLU A 14 -11.75 -14.83 -4.44
C GLU A 14 -11.59 -13.94 -5.69
N THR A 15 -10.35 -13.52 -5.95
CA THR A 15 -10.05 -12.57 -7.03
C THR A 15 -8.86 -13.04 -7.84
N LYS A 16 -8.95 -12.85 -9.17
CA LYS A 16 -7.84 -13.03 -10.09
C LYS A 16 -7.01 -11.75 -10.16
N PHE A 17 -5.80 -11.80 -9.61
CA PHE A 17 -4.81 -10.74 -9.71
C PHE A 17 -4.00 -10.93 -10.99
N SER A 18 -3.94 -9.91 -11.84
CA SER A 18 -3.17 -9.92 -13.08
C SER A 18 -1.69 -9.58 -12.84
N PRO A 19 -0.76 -9.86 -13.77
CA PRO A 19 0.63 -9.38 -13.69
C PRO A 19 0.69 -7.86 -13.67
N GLY A 20 1.51 -7.27 -12.81
CA GLY A 20 1.60 -5.80 -12.68
C GLY A 20 2.22 -5.35 -11.36
N PHE A 21 2.22 -4.04 -11.15
CA PHE A 21 2.68 -3.39 -9.93
C PHE A 21 1.51 -3.19 -8.98
N TYR A 22 1.79 -3.27 -7.68
CA TYR A 22 0.75 -3.16 -6.66
C TYR A 22 1.24 -2.25 -5.54
N ALA A 23 0.36 -1.34 -5.11
CA ALA A 23 0.62 -0.45 -4.00
C ALA A 23 -0.45 -0.66 -2.92
N TYR A 24 0.00 -0.73 -1.67
CA TYR A 24 -0.85 -0.72 -0.50
C TYR A 24 -0.54 0.52 0.32
N VAL A 25 -1.57 1.19 0.83
CA VAL A 25 -1.42 2.33 1.74
C VAL A 25 -2.04 2.00 3.09
N GLY A 26 -1.42 2.49 4.16
CA GLY A 26 -1.91 2.31 5.52
C GLY A 26 -1.19 3.23 6.49
N SER A 27 -1.82 3.51 7.63
CA SER A 27 -1.26 4.31 8.70
C SER A 27 -0.58 3.46 9.80
N ALA A 28 0.31 4.08 10.58
CA ALA A 28 1.08 3.40 11.61
C ALA A 28 0.99 4.06 12.99
N PHE A 29 -0.20 4.54 13.39
CA PHE A 29 -0.46 5.14 14.71
C PHE A 29 -0.73 4.11 15.82
N GLY A 30 -0.72 2.81 15.51
CA GLY A 30 -0.91 1.75 16.49
C GLY A 30 0.32 1.46 17.35
N PRO A 31 0.23 0.52 18.29
CA PRO A 31 1.34 0.10 19.14
C PRO A 31 2.59 -0.31 18.34
N GLY A 32 3.76 0.19 18.75
CA GLY A 32 5.03 -0.04 18.05
C GLY A 32 5.23 0.80 16.77
N GLY A 33 4.24 1.60 16.39
CA GLY A 33 4.34 2.63 15.37
C GLY A 33 4.73 2.11 13.99
N LEU A 34 5.40 2.99 13.24
CA LEU A 34 5.93 2.73 11.90
C LEU A 34 6.85 1.50 11.83
N HIS A 35 7.75 1.33 12.80
CA HIS A 35 8.67 0.20 12.80
C HIS A 35 7.94 -1.15 12.89
N ALA A 36 6.94 -1.27 13.77
CA ALA A 36 6.15 -2.50 13.88
C ALA A 36 5.34 -2.77 12.60
N ARG A 37 4.73 -1.72 12.02
CA ARG A 37 3.98 -1.81 10.76
C ARG A 37 4.87 -2.29 9.60
N LEU A 38 6.06 -1.72 9.46
CA LEU A 38 7.00 -2.09 8.41
C LEU A 38 7.55 -3.51 8.61
N ARG A 39 7.91 -3.89 9.84
CA ARG A 39 8.34 -5.26 10.13
C ARG A 39 7.30 -6.29 9.69
N HIS A 40 6.03 -6.03 9.98
CA HIS A 40 4.94 -6.91 9.56
C HIS A 40 4.82 -6.97 8.03
N HIS A 41 4.68 -5.84 7.34
CA HIS A 41 4.40 -5.83 5.90
C HIS A 41 5.59 -6.20 5.01
N LEU A 42 6.83 -5.99 5.48
CA LEU A 42 8.03 -6.41 4.75
C LEU A 42 8.29 -7.91 4.89
N SER A 43 7.84 -8.52 5.99
CA SER A 43 7.92 -9.97 6.19
C SER A 43 6.71 -10.69 5.56
N ILE A 44 6.85 -12.01 5.39
CA ILE A 44 5.72 -12.87 5.00
C ILE A 44 5.13 -13.43 6.28
N SER A 45 3.89 -13.09 6.60
CA SER A 45 3.22 -13.59 7.79
C SER A 45 2.75 -15.03 7.58
N GLU A 46 3.05 -15.92 8.54
CA GLU A 46 2.50 -17.29 8.56
C GLU A 46 1.00 -17.31 8.89
N ARG A 47 0.53 -16.30 9.64
CA ARG A 47 -0.87 -16.15 10.04
C ARG A 47 -1.43 -14.87 9.45
N CYS A 48 -2.34 -15.01 8.48
CA CYS A 48 -2.96 -13.86 7.85
C CYS A 48 -3.92 -13.16 8.83
N HIS A 49 -3.65 -11.89 9.12
CA HIS A 49 -4.49 -11.04 9.95
C HIS A 49 -5.02 -9.85 9.15
N TRP A 50 -4.20 -9.25 8.29
CA TRP A 50 -4.59 -8.17 7.39
C TRP A 50 -4.85 -8.69 5.98
N HIS A 51 -5.68 -7.97 5.22
CA HIS A 51 -5.97 -8.34 3.82
C HIS A 51 -4.70 -8.50 2.97
N LEU A 52 -3.70 -7.64 3.18
CA LEU A 52 -2.43 -7.72 2.46
C LEU A 52 -1.67 -9.02 2.74
N ASP A 53 -1.82 -9.63 3.92
CA ASP A 53 -1.10 -10.85 4.30
C ASP A 53 -1.42 -12.03 3.38
N TYR A 54 -2.64 -12.08 2.85
CA TYR A 54 -3.07 -13.11 1.89
C TYR A 54 -2.38 -12.98 0.53
N ILE A 55 -1.99 -11.76 0.15
CA ILE A 55 -1.49 -11.45 -1.19
C ILE A 55 0.03 -11.28 -1.21
N ARG A 56 0.59 -10.79 -0.10
CA ARG A 56 2.02 -10.50 0.08
C ARG A 56 2.96 -11.65 -0.32
N PRO A 57 2.67 -12.95 -0.08
CA PRO A 57 3.53 -14.06 -0.52
C PRO A 57 3.74 -14.15 -2.03
N GLU A 58 2.77 -13.66 -2.83
CA GLU A 58 2.80 -13.71 -4.29
C GLU A 58 3.45 -12.45 -4.91
N MET A 59 3.99 -11.58 -4.07
CA MET A 59 4.56 -10.29 -4.46
C MET A 59 6.05 -10.18 -4.14
N GLU A 60 6.75 -9.53 -5.05
CA GLU A 60 8.11 -9.05 -4.83
C GLU A 60 8.03 -7.62 -4.28
N PHE A 61 8.74 -7.37 -3.19
CA PHE A 61 8.86 -6.02 -2.63
C PHE A 61 9.81 -5.18 -3.50
N LEU A 62 9.39 -3.97 -3.86
CA LEU A 62 10.19 -3.06 -4.69
C LEU A 62 10.66 -1.83 -3.92
N CYS A 63 9.74 -1.13 -3.26
CA CYS A 63 10.04 0.06 -2.49
C CYS A 63 8.94 0.34 -1.47
N LEU A 64 9.23 1.26 -0.56
CA LEU A 64 8.31 1.84 0.41
C LEU A 64 8.31 3.35 0.24
N TRP A 65 7.13 3.97 0.24
CA TRP A 65 6.99 5.40 0.46
C TRP A 65 6.43 5.63 1.86
N MET A 66 6.98 6.58 2.59
CA MET A 66 6.60 6.83 3.97
C MET A 66 6.61 8.32 4.31
N THR A 67 5.82 8.66 5.31
CA THR A 67 5.84 9.97 5.95
C THR A 67 5.61 9.79 7.44
N GLU A 68 6.24 10.65 8.24
CA GLU A 68 6.05 10.73 9.69
C GLU A 68 5.22 11.97 10.07
N ASP A 69 4.34 12.43 9.18
CA ASP A 69 3.35 13.46 9.49
C ASP A 69 2.54 13.05 10.74
N LYS A 70 2.25 14.04 11.59
CA LYS A 70 1.49 13.86 12.82
C LYS A 70 0.02 13.57 12.53
N GLU A 71 -0.48 14.02 11.39
CA GLU A 71 -1.85 13.76 10.94
C GLU A 71 -1.94 12.47 10.10
N PRO A 72 -3.03 11.69 10.22
CA PRO A 72 -3.25 10.52 9.38
C PRO A 72 -3.43 10.90 7.89
N ARG A 73 -2.46 10.50 7.06
CA ARG A 73 -2.46 10.73 5.60
C ARG A 73 -2.96 9.56 4.77
N GLU A 74 -3.44 8.49 5.40
CA GLU A 74 -3.83 7.25 4.73
C GLU A 74 -4.89 7.48 3.64
N HIS A 75 -5.96 8.21 3.96
CA HIS A 75 -7.03 8.50 3.00
C HIS A 75 -6.58 9.46 1.89
N ASP A 76 -5.79 10.48 2.25
CA ASP A 76 -5.19 11.41 1.31
C ASP A 76 -4.36 10.68 0.25
N TRP A 77 -3.50 9.76 0.71
CA TRP A 77 -2.63 8.96 -0.12
C TRP A 77 -3.40 7.94 -0.96
N ALA A 78 -4.40 7.27 -0.38
CA ALA A 78 -5.29 6.37 -1.13
C ALA A 78 -5.95 7.11 -2.30
N SER A 79 -6.48 8.29 -2.03
CA SER A 79 -7.13 9.11 -3.06
C SER A 79 -6.15 9.62 -4.11
N VAL A 80 -4.89 9.91 -3.76
CA VAL A 80 -3.87 10.27 -4.73
C VAL A 80 -3.45 9.07 -5.58
N LEU A 81 -3.22 7.91 -4.97
CA LEU A 81 -2.84 6.67 -5.69
C LEU A 81 -3.92 6.25 -6.69
N GLN A 82 -5.19 6.40 -6.32
CA GLN A 82 -6.33 6.12 -7.19
C GLN A 82 -6.35 7.00 -8.46
N ASP A 83 -5.83 8.23 -8.36
CA ASP A 83 -5.82 9.21 -9.46
C ASP A 83 -4.53 9.16 -10.29
N LEU A 84 -3.56 8.32 -9.92
CA LEU A 84 -2.36 8.13 -10.73
C LEU A 84 -2.69 7.41 -12.05
N PRO A 85 -1.91 7.65 -13.12
CA PRO A 85 -2.10 6.96 -14.39
C PRO A 85 -2.07 5.44 -14.22
N THR A 86 -2.96 4.73 -14.92
CA THR A 86 -3.08 3.26 -14.90
C THR A 86 -3.48 2.65 -13.56
N ALA A 87 -3.92 3.47 -12.59
CA ALA A 87 -4.44 2.97 -11.32
C ALA A 87 -5.74 2.18 -11.54
N GLU A 88 -5.77 0.98 -10.98
CA GLU A 88 -6.95 0.11 -10.95
C GLU A 88 -7.19 -0.37 -9.51
N ILE A 89 -8.45 -0.56 -9.15
CA ILE A 89 -8.83 -1.20 -7.88
C ILE A 89 -9.11 -2.68 -8.19
N PRO A 90 -8.18 -3.60 -7.86
CA PRO A 90 -8.37 -5.01 -8.18
C PRO A 90 -9.43 -5.67 -7.29
N VAL A 91 -9.59 -5.18 -6.05
CA VAL A 91 -10.56 -5.69 -5.07
C VAL A 91 -11.11 -4.51 -4.29
N LYS A 92 -12.43 -4.32 -4.37
CA LYS A 92 -13.14 -3.32 -3.57
C LYS A 92 -13.00 -3.62 -2.07
N ASP A 93 -12.91 -2.56 -1.27
CA ASP A 93 -12.81 -2.57 0.20
C ASP A 93 -11.50 -3.17 0.74
N LEU A 94 -10.57 -3.56 -0.13
CA LEU A 94 -9.31 -4.17 0.31
C LEU A 94 -8.44 -3.14 1.05
N GLY A 95 -8.24 -3.41 2.34
CA GLY A 95 -7.54 -2.51 3.25
C GLY A 95 -8.35 -1.28 3.67
N ALA A 96 -9.64 -1.21 3.31
CA ALA A 96 -10.50 -0.05 3.52
C ALA A 96 -11.85 -0.43 4.16
N THR A 97 -11.97 -1.61 4.77
CA THR A 97 -13.23 -2.11 5.35
C THR A 97 -13.76 -1.30 6.53
N ASP A 98 -12.90 -0.51 7.17
CA ASP A 98 -13.18 0.35 8.32
C ASP A 98 -13.30 1.84 7.95
N CYS A 99 -13.29 2.17 6.66
CA CYS A 99 -13.43 3.54 6.18
C CYS A 99 -14.34 3.64 4.94
N GLN A 100 -14.45 4.83 4.35
CA GLN A 100 -15.29 5.08 3.17
C GLN A 100 -14.51 5.05 1.83
N CYS A 101 -13.21 4.79 1.88
CA CYS A 101 -12.39 4.66 0.67
C CYS A 101 -12.82 3.43 -0.13
N GLN A 102 -12.73 3.49 -1.46
CA GLN A 102 -13.08 2.33 -2.29
C GLN A 102 -12.10 1.16 -2.10
N ALA A 103 -10.82 1.46 -1.88
CA ALA A 103 -9.78 0.52 -1.51
C ALA A 103 -8.56 1.30 -1.03
N HIS A 104 -7.69 0.64 -0.26
CA HIS A 104 -6.33 1.11 0.05
C HIS A 104 -5.28 0.27 -0.67
N PHE A 105 -5.69 -0.44 -1.71
CA PHE A 105 -4.87 -1.35 -2.48
C PHE A 105 -5.14 -1.19 -3.96
N PHE A 106 -4.09 -0.93 -4.71
CA PHE A 106 -4.16 -0.50 -6.10
C PHE A 106 -3.23 -1.35 -6.96
N ARG A 107 -3.63 -1.55 -8.21
CA ARG A 107 -2.84 -2.17 -9.26
C ARG A 107 -2.44 -1.10 -10.27
N PHE A 108 -1.25 -1.25 -10.85
CA PHE A 108 -0.76 -0.43 -11.95
C PHE A 108 -0.11 -1.31 -13.03
N ASP A 109 -0.26 -0.91 -14.29
CA ASP A 109 0.44 -1.56 -15.41
C ASP A 109 1.89 -1.09 -15.51
N GLN A 110 2.17 0.13 -15.05
CA GLN A 110 3.51 0.71 -14.96
C GLN A 110 3.86 0.99 -13.49
N LEU A 111 5.15 0.93 -13.15
CA LEU A 111 5.59 1.23 -11.79
C LEU A 111 5.30 2.72 -11.49
N PRO A 112 4.40 3.06 -10.55
CA PRO A 112 4.15 4.45 -10.20
C PRO A 112 5.42 5.07 -9.61
N THR A 113 5.68 6.34 -9.93
CA THR A 113 6.87 7.03 -9.44
C THR A 113 6.57 7.96 -8.27
N LEU A 114 7.53 8.11 -7.35
CA LEU A 114 7.39 9.08 -6.26
C LEU A 114 7.29 10.53 -6.78
N CYS A 115 7.86 10.82 -7.96
CA CYS A 115 7.76 12.13 -8.59
C CYS A 115 6.30 12.48 -8.94
N GLU A 116 5.59 11.57 -9.61
CA GLU A 116 4.18 11.76 -9.98
C GLU A 116 3.30 11.82 -8.74
N PHE A 117 3.56 10.95 -7.77
CA PHE A 117 2.86 10.96 -6.48
C PHE A 117 3.00 12.31 -5.75
N ARG A 118 4.23 12.82 -5.61
CA ARG A 118 4.51 14.15 -5.01
C ARG A 118 3.88 15.28 -5.80
N LYS A 119 3.82 15.18 -7.13
CA LYS A 119 3.13 16.17 -7.98
C LYS A 119 1.64 16.22 -7.66
N GLN A 120 0.98 15.08 -7.51
CA GLN A 120 -0.44 15.03 -7.16
C GLN A 120 -0.72 15.53 -5.74
N LEU A 121 0.13 15.19 -4.77
CA LEU A 121 0.04 15.74 -3.40
C LEU A 121 0.10 17.28 -3.41
N ARG A 122 1.00 17.87 -4.22
CA ARG A 122 1.12 19.32 -4.40
C ARG A 122 -0.14 19.95 -4.99
N LEU A 123 -0.69 19.35 -6.03
CA LEU A 123 -1.90 19.86 -6.70
C LEU A 123 -3.11 19.88 -5.75
N ARG A 124 -3.14 18.98 -4.77
CA ARG A 124 -4.21 18.89 -3.76
C ARG A 124 -3.95 19.70 -2.48
N GLY A 125 -2.82 20.40 -2.39
CA GLY A 125 -2.45 21.18 -1.21
C GLY A 125 -1.99 20.34 -0.01
N ILE A 126 -1.65 19.06 -0.22
CA ILE A 126 -1.24 18.10 0.81
C ILE A 126 0.30 18.12 0.91
N LEU A 127 0.84 19.31 1.22
CA LEU A 127 2.28 19.59 1.11
C LEU A 127 3.05 19.54 2.44
N ASN A 128 2.36 19.38 3.57
CA ASN A 128 2.99 19.46 4.90
C ASN A 128 3.72 18.18 5.32
N ALA A 129 3.54 17.08 4.58
CA ALA A 129 4.16 15.79 4.82
C ALA A 129 5.36 15.60 3.87
N GLY A 130 6.59 15.66 4.39
CA GLY A 130 7.73 15.10 3.65
C GLY A 130 7.45 13.63 3.32
N VAL A 131 7.57 13.24 2.05
CA VAL A 131 7.40 11.85 1.62
C VAL A 131 8.75 11.31 1.22
N ASP A 132 9.27 10.33 1.95
CA ASP A 132 10.53 9.67 1.66
C ASP A 132 10.29 8.35 0.92
N GLU A 133 11.20 8.00 0.02
CA GLU A 133 11.22 6.69 -0.65
C GLU A 133 12.42 5.88 -0.17
N VAL A 134 12.12 4.66 0.28
CA VAL A 134 13.11 3.71 0.76
C VAL A 134 13.02 2.45 -0.09
N SER A 135 14.00 2.24 -0.95
CA SER A 135 14.11 1.04 -1.81
C SER A 135 14.84 -0.12 -1.14
N ARG A 136 15.61 0.16 -0.08
CA ARG A 136 16.27 -0.85 0.78
C ARG A 136 16.00 -0.53 2.24
N TYR A 137 14.83 -0.94 2.74
CA TYR A 137 14.55 -0.84 4.17
C TYR A 137 15.27 -2.00 4.88
N GLN A 138 16.38 -1.69 5.54
CA GLN A 138 17.01 -2.63 6.47
C GLN A 138 16.27 -2.51 7.80
N LEU A 139 15.54 -3.54 8.19
CA LEU A 139 15.06 -3.67 9.56
C LEU A 139 16.30 -3.67 10.45
N GLN A 140 16.58 -2.56 11.13
CA GLN A 140 17.54 -2.56 12.22
C GLN A 140 16.96 -3.45 13.30
N VAL A 141 17.51 -4.66 13.41
CA VAL A 141 17.20 -5.58 14.49
C VAL A 141 17.80 -4.94 15.74
N ALA A 142 16.95 -4.33 16.56
CA ALA A 142 17.30 -4.01 17.93
C ALA A 142 17.28 -5.28 18.77
#